data_AF-X1TE46-F1
#
_entry.id   AF-X1TE46-F1
#
_cell.length_a   1.000
_cell.length_b   1.000
_cell.length_c   1.000
_cell.angle_alpha   90.00
_cell.angle_beta   90.00
_cell.angle_gamma   90.00
#
_symmetry.space_group_name_H-M   'P 1'
#
loop_
_entity.id
_entity.type
_entity.pdbx_description
1 polymer ?
#
loop_
_entity_poly.entity_id
_entity_poly.type
_entity_poly.pdbx_seq_one_letter_code
_entity_poly.pdbx_strand_id
1 'polypeptide(L)'
;MAHLNHQLRGAESKADAQYVSNLARRLGIPATIEQRDVKAYQKDKHISLEEAAREVRYTFLAQVAKAIGASQVAVGHTMDDHIETILMHLVRGTGTRGLRGLQPHAEWQSSGNSLIIIRPLLQVSREETAGYCHDHKLMPRIDTSNLSLSPLRNRIR
;
A
#
# COMPACT_ATOMS: atom_id res chain seq x y z
N MET A 1 -12.85 4.93 3.17
CA MET A 1 -11.93 3.81 2.90
C MET A 1 -11.75 3.68 1.39
N ALA A 2 -10.52 3.51 0.91
CA ALA A 2 -10.25 3.36 -0.52
C ALA A 2 -9.45 2.08 -0.76
N HIS A 3 -9.90 1.22 -1.66
CA HIS A 3 -9.23 -0.03 -1.98
C HIS A 3 -9.09 -0.20 -3.48
N LEU A 4 -7.87 -0.49 -3.91
CA LEU A 4 -7.54 -0.80 -5.30
C LEU A 4 -7.21 -2.27 -5.42
N ASN A 5 -7.95 -2.97 -6.27
CA ASN A 5 -7.62 -4.32 -6.71
C ASN A 5 -6.71 -4.25 -7.94
N HIS A 6 -5.46 -4.68 -7.80
CA HIS A 6 -4.43 -4.71 -8.85
C HIS A 6 -4.63 -5.79 -9.93
N GLN A 7 -5.67 -6.62 -9.80
CA GLN A 7 -6.00 -7.75 -10.68
C GLN A 7 -4.88 -8.79 -10.87
N LEU A 8 -3.98 -8.91 -9.89
CA LEU A 8 -2.84 -9.82 -9.97
C LEU A 8 -3.16 -11.26 -9.55
N ARG A 9 -4.21 -11.48 -8.74
CA ARG A 9 -4.51 -12.77 -8.09
C ARG A 9 -5.93 -13.29 -8.38
N GLY A 10 -6.57 -12.81 -9.45
CA GLY A 10 -7.84 -13.33 -9.94
C GLY A 10 -8.96 -13.34 -8.87
N ALA A 11 -9.40 -14.55 -8.48
CA ALA A 11 -10.50 -14.74 -7.53
C ALA A 11 -10.19 -14.22 -6.11
N GLU A 12 -8.94 -14.31 -5.64
CA GLU A 12 -8.55 -13.78 -4.32
C GLU A 12 -8.76 -12.27 -4.24
N SER A 13 -8.42 -11.55 -5.32
CA SER A 13 -8.55 -10.10 -5.34
C SER A 13 -10.01 -9.62 -5.33
N LYS A 14 -10.94 -10.41 -5.87
CA LYS A 14 -12.38 -10.14 -5.73
C LYS A 14 -12.85 -10.35 -4.29
N ALA A 15 -12.36 -11.40 -3.63
CA ALA A 15 -12.70 -11.67 -2.24
C ALA A 15 -12.15 -10.59 -1.29
N ASP A 16 -10.96 -10.04 -1.57
CA ASP A 16 -10.39 -8.93 -0.81
C ASP A 16 -11.23 -7.64 -0.96
N ALA A 17 -11.66 -7.31 -2.17
CA ALA A 17 -12.57 -6.20 -2.42
C ALA A 17 -13.90 -6.36 -1.64
N GLN A 18 -14.47 -7.57 -1.63
CA GLN A 18 -15.70 -7.84 -0.88
C GLN A 18 -15.47 -7.71 0.64
N TYR A 19 -14.34 -8.21 1.15
CA TYR A 19 -13.98 -8.08 2.57
C TYR A 19 -13.89 -6.61 2.99
N VAL A 20 -13.20 -5.78 2.21
CA VAL A 20 -13.08 -4.33 2.45
C VAL A 20 -14.45 -3.66 2.43
N SER A 21 -15.29 -3.98 1.43
CA SER A 21 -16.65 -3.43 1.34
C SER A 21 -17.48 -3.74 2.60
N ASN A 22 -17.45 -5.00 3.04
CA ASN A 22 -18.16 -5.43 4.24
C ASN A 22 -17.59 -4.79 5.51
N LEU A 23 -16.26 -4.65 5.62
CA LEU A 23 -15.62 -3.97 6.74
C LEU A 23 -16.03 -2.49 6.81
N ALA A 24 -15.98 -1.79 5.68
CA ALA A 24 -16.38 -0.38 5.61
C ALA A 24 -17.85 -0.19 6.01
N ARG A 25 -18.74 -1.08 5.55
CA ARG A 25 -20.15 -1.08 5.96
C ARG A 25 -20.32 -1.29 7.47
N ARG A 26 -19.60 -2.26 8.06
CA ARG A 26 -19.65 -2.51 9.51
C ARG A 26 -19.15 -1.32 10.34
N LEU A 27 -18.16 -0.60 9.83
CA LEU A 27 -17.61 0.59 10.48
C LEU A 27 -18.42 1.87 10.19
N GLY A 28 -19.43 1.82 9.32
CA GLY A 28 -20.20 3.01 8.92
C GLY A 28 -19.40 4.03 8.10
N ILE A 29 -18.34 3.58 7.39
CA ILE A 29 -17.44 4.47 6.64
C ILE A 29 -17.68 4.30 5.13
N PRO A 30 -17.78 5.38 4.34
CA PRO A 30 -17.85 5.29 2.88
C PRO A 30 -16.66 4.54 2.29
N ALA A 31 -16.91 3.69 1.29
CA ALA A 31 -15.87 2.95 0.59
C ALA A 31 -15.86 3.21 -0.91
N THR A 32 -14.69 3.51 -1.46
CA THR A 32 -14.43 3.50 -2.90
C THR A 32 -13.58 2.29 -3.24
N ILE A 33 -14.09 1.44 -4.12
CA ILE A 33 -13.43 0.21 -4.55
C ILE A 33 -13.28 0.27 -6.05
N GLU A 34 -12.04 0.17 -6.54
CA GLU A 34 -11.73 0.17 -7.96
C GLU A 34 -10.83 -1.02 -8.31
N GLN A 35 -10.82 -1.39 -9.59
CA GLN A 35 -9.92 -2.41 -10.11
C GLN A 35 -9.12 -1.82 -11.27
N ARG A 36 -7.82 -2.10 -11.32
CA ARG A 36 -6.96 -1.70 -12.43
C ARG A 36 -6.01 -2.81 -12.82
N ASP A 37 -5.82 -2.98 -14.12
CA ASP A 37 -4.84 -3.92 -14.66
C ASP A 37 -3.43 -3.32 -14.58
N VAL A 38 -2.71 -3.72 -13.55
CA VAL A 38 -1.35 -3.25 -13.31
C VAL A 38 -0.34 -3.91 -14.24
N LYS A 39 -0.63 -5.10 -14.78
CA LYS A 39 0.26 -5.74 -15.77
C LYS A 39 0.21 -5.01 -17.10
N ALA A 40 -0.97 -4.56 -17.52
CA ALA A 40 -1.12 -3.71 -18.70
C ALA A 40 -0.33 -2.40 -18.52
N TYR A 41 -0.49 -1.72 -17.38
CA TYR A 41 0.25 -0.50 -17.06
C TYR A 41 1.78 -0.71 -17.02
N GLN A 42 2.22 -1.81 -16.42
CA GLN A 42 3.63 -2.20 -16.36
C GLN A 42 4.23 -2.32 -17.77
N LYS A 43 3.53 -2.99 -18.69
CA LYS A 43 3.96 -3.18 -20.08
C LYS A 43 4.06 -1.87 -20.84
N ASP A 44 3.09 -0.97 -20.65
CA ASP A 44 3.05 0.35 -21.28
C ASP A 44 4.19 1.26 -20.80
N LYS A 45 4.49 1.26 -19.50
CA LYS A 45 5.50 2.13 -18.89
C LYS A 45 6.91 1.56 -18.85
N HIS A 46 7.09 0.29 -19.19
CA HIS A 46 8.37 -0.42 -19.12
C HIS A 46 9.07 -0.34 -17.75
N ILE A 47 8.29 -0.42 -16.67
CA ILE A 47 8.78 -0.36 -15.28
C ILE A 47 8.62 -1.70 -14.55
N SER A 48 9.17 -1.80 -13.34
CA SER A 48 8.97 -2.98 -12.50
C SER A 48 7.50 -3.11 -12.06
N LEU A 49 7.05 -4.35 -11.76
CA LEU A 49 5.70 -4.59 -11.29
C LEU A 49 5.40 -3.85 -9.96
N GLU A 50 6.40 -3.75 -9.07
CA GLU A 50 6.25 -3.03 -7.79
C GLU A 50 6.06 -1.53 -8.02
N GLU A 51 6.84 -0.94 -8.93
CA GLU A 51 6.72 0.48 -9.28
C GLU A 51 5.37 0.76 -9.97
N ALA A 52 4.97 -0.08 -10.93
CA ALA A 52 3.66 0.00 -11.57
C ALA A 52 2.51 -0.08 -10.55
N ALA A 53 2.58 -1.06 -9.63
CA ALA A 53 1.56 -1.21 -8.58
C ALA A 53 1.52 0.00 -7.64
N ARG A 54 2.67 0.61 -7.36
CA ARG A 54 2.81 1.81 -6.54
C ARG A 54 2.22 3.04 -7.22
N GLU A 55 2.58 3.31 -8.47
CA GLU A 55 2.07 4.46 -9.24
C GLU A 55 0.55 4.38 -9.42
N VAL A 56 0.04 3.22 -9.85
CA VAL A 56 -1.40 3.03 -10.06
C VAL A 56 -2.17 3.21 -8.75
N ARG A 57 -1.63 2.70 -7.63
CA ARG A 57 -2.22 2.85 -6.29
C ARG A 57 -2.30 4.31 -5.87
N TYR A 58 -1.21 5.06 -5.94
CA TYR A 58 -1.22 6.46 -5.49
C TYR A 58 -2.00 7.37 -6.43
N THR A 59 -2.02 7.08 -7.73
CA THR A 59 -2.89 7.79 -8.69
C THR A 59 -4.36 7.61 -8.32
N PHE A 60 -4.78 6.37 -8.06
CA PHE A 60 -6.13 6.07 -7.58
C PHE A 60 -6.45 6.81 -6.27
N LEU A 61 -5.56 6.73 -5.27
CA LEU A 61 -5.76 7.39 -3.98
C LEU A 61 -5.86 8.91 -4.12
N ALA A 62 -5.06 9.53 -4.99
CA ALA A 62 -5.12 10.96 -5.28
C ALA A 62 -6.45 11.35 -5.94
N GLN A 63 -6.93 10.55 -6.89
CA GLN A 63 -8.23 10.77 -7.54
C GLN A 63 -9.38 10.67 -6.55
N VAL A 64 -9.38 9.66 -5.68
CA VAL A 64 -10.39 9.52 -4.62
C VAL A 64 -10.33 10.69 -3.64
N ALA A 65 -9.13 11.05 -3.17
CA ALA A 65 -8.96 12.17 -2.24
C ALA A 65 -9.50 13.48 -2.84
N LYS A 66 -9.18 13.76 -4.10
CA LYS A 66 -9.70 14.93 -4.83
C LYS A 66 -11.23 14.89 -4.96
N ALA A 67 -11.81 13.74 -5.31
CA ALA A 67 -13.24 13.60 -5.51
C ALA A 67 -14.06 13.83 -4.22
N ILE A 68 -13.51 13.48 -3.06
CA ILE A 68 -14.18 13.65 -1.76
C ILE A 68 -13.72 14.90 -0.99
N GLY A 69 -12.81 15.69 -1.55
CA GLY A 69 -12.24 16.88 -0.89
C GLY A 69 -11.32 16.57 0.30
N ALA A 70 -10.68 15.40 0.34
CA ALA A 70 -9.73 15.05 1.39
C ALA A 70 -8.36 15.69 1.14
N SER A 71 -7.74 16.23 2.19
CA SER A 71 -6.41 16.85 2.14
C SER A 71 -5.25 15.86 2.24
N GLN A 72 -5.50 14.68 2.82
CA GLN A 72 -4.47 13.69 3.16
C GLN A 72 -4.98 12.26 3.00
N VAL A 73 -4.06 11.33 2.73
CA VAL A 73 -4.34 9.89 2.70
C VAL A 73 -3.46 9.15 3.69
N ALA A 74 -4.10 8.44 4.62
CA ALA A 74 -3.43 7.54 5.55
C ALA A 74 -3.19 6.17 4.90
N VAL A 75 -1.96 5.66 5.03
CA VAL A 75 -1.58 4.31 4.60
C VAL A 75 -1.03 3.51 5.78
N GLY A 76 -1.31 2.21 5.80
CA GLY A 76 -0.94 1.30 6.91
C GLY A 76 0.49 0.79 6.86
N HIS A 77 1.48 1.65 6.58
CA HIS A 77 2.89 1.25 6.68
C HIS A 77 3.32 1.19 8.14
N THR A 78 4.02 0.11 8.50
CA THR A 78 4.52 -0.22 9.83
C THR A 78 6.01 0.06 9.98
N MET A 79 6.55 -0.11 11.20
CA MET A 79 7.98 -0.04 11.47
C MET A 79 8.78 -1.05 10.62
N ASP A 80 8.25 -2.26 10.43
CA ASP A 80 8.84 -3.28 9.57
C ASP A 80 8.98 -2.80 8.12
N ASP A 81 7.96 -2.14 7.57
CA ASP A 81 8.03 -1.57 6.22
C ASP A 81 9.09 -0.47 6.10
N HIS A 82 9.30 0.29 7.17
CA HIS A 82 10.36 1.29 7.24
C HIS A 82 11.74 0.64 7.19
N ILE A 83 11.96 -0.42 7.99
CA ILE A 83 13.20 -1.19 8.01
C ILE A 83 13.46 -1.86 6.66
N GLU A 84 12.46 -2.53 6.08
CA GLU A 84 12.53 -3.11 4.74
C GLU A 84 12.99 -2.08 3.70
N THR A 85 12.44 -0.86 3.77
CA THR A 85 12.80 0.23 2.85
C THR A 85 14.26 0.68 3.02
N ILE A 86 14.73 0.81 4.27
CA ILE A 86 16.13 1.17 4.54
C ILE A 86 17.08 0.09 4.02
N LEU A 87 16.79 -1.19 4.30
CA LEU A 87 17.61 -2.31 3.86
C LEU A 87 17.66 -2.41 2.33
N MET A 88 16.53 -2.21 1.65
CA MET A 88 16.49 -2.15 0.18
C MET A 88 17.38 -1.03 -0.37
N HIS A 89 17.37 0.15 0.25
CA HIS A 89 18.23 1.26 -0.15
C HIS A 89 19.72 0.98 0.14
N LEU A 90 20.03 0.33 1.26
CA LEU A 90 21.39 -0.07 1.58
C LEU A 90 21.95 -1.04 0.53
N VAL A 91 21.20 -2.08 0.17
CA VAL A 91 21.60 -3.08 -0.84
C VAL A 91 21.79 -2.46 -2.22
N ARG A 92 21.01 -1.44 -2.57
CA ARG A 92 21.09 -0.73 -3.87
C ARG A 92 22.20 0.34 -3.92
N GLY A 93 22.92 0.59 -2.82
CA GLY A 93 23.99 1.58 -2.79
C GLY A 93 23.49 3.03 -2.78
N THR A 94 22.62 3.41 -1.86
CA THR A 94 22.16 4.80 -1.72
C THR A 94 23.02 5.65 -0.78
N GLY A 95 23.15 6.95 -1.05
CA GLY A 95 23.69 7.93 -0.10
C GLY A 95 22.80 8.13 1.15
N THR A 96 23.22 8.99 2.07
CA THR A 96 22.56 9.23 3.38
C THR A 96 21.07 9.59 3.31
N ARG A 97 20.59 10.13 2.18
CA ARG A 97 19.16 10.37 1.95
C ARG A 97 18.32 9.09 1.83
N GLY A 98 18.86 8.01 1.27
CA GLY A 98 18.16 6.72 1.16
C GLY A 98 18.00 6.00 2.50
N LEU A 99 18.93 6.24 3.43
CA LEU A 99 18.88 5.71 4.81
C LEU A 99 17.77 6.33 5.67
N ARG A 100 17.12 7.41 5.21
CA ARG A 100 15.99 8.02 5.93
C ARG A 100 14.74 7.13 5.94
N GLY A 101 14.68 6.10 5.08
CA GLY A 101 13.54 5.20 4.98
C GLY A 101 12.22 5.92 4.64
N LEU A 102 11.12 5.31 5.06
CA LEU A 102 9.79 5.92 4.92
C LEU A 102 9.63 7.11 5.87
N GLN A 103 9.05 8.21 5.39
CA GLN A 103 8.76 9.39 6.21
C GLN A 103 7.33 9.34 6.78
N PRO A 104 7.06 9.84 8.01
CA PRO A 104 5.70 9.90 8.55
C PRO A 104 4.74 10.71 7.67
N HIS A 105 5.26 11.78 7.05
CA HIS A 105 4.58 12.64 6.11
C HIS A 105 5.37 12.67 4.80
N ALA A 106 4.72 12.44 3.67
CA ALA A 106 5.36 12.49 2.37
C ALA A 106 4.43 13.09 1.31
N GLU A 107 4.97 13.96 0.47
CA GLU A 107 4.29 14.40 -0.74
C GLU A 107 4.59 13.42 -1.88
N TRP A 108 3.55 13.02 -2.59
CA TRP A 108 3.65 12.24 -3.81
C TRP A 108 3.04 13.03 -4.96
N GLN A 109 3.77 13.11 -6.07
CA GLN A 109 3.32 13.79 -7.27
C GLN A 109 3.62 12.91 -8.48
N SER A 110 2.62 12.74 -9.36
CA SER A 110 2.81 12.08 -10.66
C SER A 110 1.70 12.45 -11.64
N SER A 111 2.06 12.66 -12.90
CA SER A 111 1.12 12.92 -14.01
C SER A 111 0.02 13.95 -13.67
N GLY A 112 0.39 15.05 -13.02
CA GLY A 112 -0.54 16.13 -12.64
C GLY A 112 -1.40 15.85 -11.40
N ASN A 113 -1.20 14.72 -10.71
CA ASN A 113 -1.81 14.43 -9.42
C ASN A 113 -0.81 14.76 -8.30
N SER A 114 -1.32 15.27 -7.18
CA SER A 114 -0.55 15.48 -5.95
C SER A 114 -1.32 14.88 -4.78
N LEU A 115 -0.60 14.29 -3.83
CA LEU A 115 -1.17 13.66 -2.65
C LEU A 115 -0.23 13.80 -1.45
N ILE A 116 -0.78 14.22 -0.32
CA ILE A 116 -0.10 14.14 0.97
C ILE A 116 -0.40 12.78 1.59
N ILE A 117 0.64 12.00 1.83
CA ILE A 117 0.58 10.66 2.42
C ILE A 117 1.02 10.76 3.87
N ILE A 118 0.19 10.25 4.78
CA ILE A 118 0.52 10.10 6.21
C ILE A 118 0.64 8.61 6.57
N ARG A 119 1.56 8.29 7.49
CA ARG A 119 1.83 6.92 7.95
C ARG A 119 1.70 6.83 9.48
N PRO A 120 0.48 6.76 10.03
CA PRO A 120 0.27 6.79 11.48
C PRO A 120 0.91 5.61 12.22
N LEU A 121 1.07 4.47 11.54
CA LEU A 121 1.57 3.22 12.14
C LEU A 121 3.08 3.04 12.00
N LEU A 122 3.83 4.06 11.58
CA LEU A 122 5.25 3.90 11.24
C LEU A 122 6.14 3.52 12.43
N GLN A 123 5.68 3.76 13.66
CA GLN A 123 6.35 3.37 14.90
C GLN A 123 5.79 2.08 15.51
N VAL A 124 4.82 1.46 14.85
CA VAL A 124 4.16 0.23 15.31
C VAL A 124 4.71 -0.94 14.50
N SER A 125 5.15 -1.98 15.19
CA SER A 125 5.63 -3.22 14.58
C SER A 125 4.48 -4.06 14.00
N ARG A 126 4.83 -4.95 13.07
CA ARG A 126 3.89 -5.94 12.54
C ARG A 126 3.32 -6.83 13.64
N GLU A 127 4.13 -7.20 14.63
CA GLU A 127 3.71 -8.00 15.79
C GLU A 127 2.63 -7.27 16.60
N GLU A 128 2.84 -5.99 16.92
CA GLU A 128 1.84 -5.18 17.62
C GLU A 128 0.54 -5.04 16.82
N THR A 129 0.62 -4.84 15.49
CA THR A 129 -0.59 -4.82 14.65
C THR A 129 -1.32 -6.16 14.63
N ALA A 130 -0.58 -7.28 14.68
CA ALA A 130 -1.15 -8.62 14.73
C ALA A 130 -1.82 -8.89 16.08
N GLY A 131 -1.18 -8.51 17.19
CA GLY A 131 -1.74 -8.55 18.53
C GLY A 131 -3.03 -7.74 18.63
N TYR A 132 -3.02 -6.50 18.14
CA TYR A 132 -4.22 -5.66 18.08
C TYR A 132 -5.35 -6.33 17.28
N CYS A 133 -5.04 -6.92 16.12
CA CYS A 133 -6.05 -7.65 15.35
C CYS A 133 -6.62 -8.85 16.12
N HIS A 134 -5.78 -9.58 16.84
CA HIS A 134 -6.20 -10.72 17.66
C HIS A 134 -7.15 -10.28 18.77
N ASP A 135 -6.75 -9.29 19.57
CA ASP A 135 -7.50 -8.79 20.72
C ASP A 135 -8.87 -8.23 20.33
N HIS A 136 -8.95 -7.59 19.16
CA HIS A 136 -10.17 -7.01 18.62
C HIS A 136 -10.93 -7.93 17.66
N LYS A 137 -10.52 -9.20 17.54
CA LYS A 137 -11.15 -10.20 16.64
C LYS A 137 -11.28 -9.71 15.20
N LEU A 138 -10.30 -8.93 14.74
CA LEU A 138 -10.17 -8.51 13.36
C LEU A 138 -9.49 -9.63 12.58
N MET A 139 -10.04 -9.97 11.41
CA MET A 139 -9.49 -11.02 10.54
C MET A 139 -8.87 -10.39 9.30
N PRO A 140 -7.66 -9.81 9.39
CA PRO A 140 -6.99 -9.24 8.23
C PRO A 140 -6.74 -10.31 7.17
N ARG A 141 -6.90 -9.94 5.90
CA ARG A 141 -6.59 -10.83 4.78
C ARG A 141 -5.08 -10.88 4.61
N ILE A 142 -4.52 -12.09 4.61
CA ILE A 142 -3.09 -12.30 4.38
C ILE A 142 -2.86 -12.29 2.88
N ASP A 143 -2.03 -11.36 2.41
CA ASP A 143 -1.60 -11.32 1.02
C ASP A 143 -0.59 -12.44 0.77
N THR A 144 -1.02 -13.50 0.09
CA THR A 144 -0.21 -14.65 -0.31
C THR A 144 0.94 -14.29 -1.26
N SER A 145 0.87 -13.15 -1.96
CA SER A 145 1.98 -12.68 -2.82
C SER A 145 3.22 -12.26 -2.02
N ASN A 146 3.08 -12.03 -0.71
CA ASN A 146 4.19 -11.84 0.21
C ASN A 146 5.06 -13.10 0.37
N LEU A 147 4.56 -14.28 0.00
CA LEU A 147 5.30 -15.55 0.07
C LEU A 147 6.25 -15.76 -1.13
N SER A 148 6.12 -14.94 -2.17
CA SER A 148 7.00 -15.01 -3.34
C SER A 148 8.32 -14.30 -3.06
N LEU A 149 9.46 -14.97 -3.19
CA LEU A 149 10.79 -14.32 -3.04
C LEU A 149 11.22 -13.50 -4.28
N SER A 150 10.37 -13.39 -5.31
CA SER A 150 10.72 -12.69 -6.55
C SER A 150 10.96 -11.18 -6.35
N PRO A 151 10.16 -10.45 -5.56
CA PRO A 151 10.47 -9.08 -5.20
C PRO A 151 11.63 -9.02 -4.21
N LEU A 152 12.61 -8.12 -4.43
CA LEU A 152 13.71 -7.84 -3.50
C LEU A 152 13.20 -7.62 -2.07
N ARG A 153 12.06 -6.92 -1.96
CA ARG A 153 11.39 -6.64 -0.70
C ARG A 153 10.99 -7.91 0.06
N ASN A 154 10.51 -8.94 -0.63
CA ASN A 154 10.12 -10.20 0.01
C ASN A 154 11.34 -11.03 0.43
N ARG A 155 12.53 -10.79 -0.14
CA ARG A 155 13.79 -11.42 0.30
C ARG A 155 14.41 -10.74 1.53
N ILE A 156 14.01 -9.51 1.80
CA ILE A 156 14.50 -8.70 2.92
C ILE A 156 13.58 -8.83 4.15
N ARG A 157 12.33 -9.28 3.94
CA ARG A 157 11.36 -9.59 4.99
C ARG A 157 11.74 -10.73 5.90
#